data_AF-A0A351TY36-F1
#
_entry.id   AF-A0A351TY36-F1
#
_cell.length_a   1.000
_cell.length_b   1.000
_cell.length_c   1.000
_cell.angle_alpha   90.00
_cell.angle_beta   90.00
_cell.angle_gamma   90.00
#
_symmetry.space_group_name_H-M   'P 1'
#
loop_
_entity.id
_entity.type
_entity.pdbx_description
1 polymer ?
#
loop_
_entity_poly.entity_id
_entity_poly.type
_entity_poly.pdbx_seq_one_letter_code
_entity_poly.pdbx_strand_id
1 'polypeptide(L)'
;MQEIEAAVLEYREIFGPENFYLELGAHPNIPELKIVNQTLIDLGRRLKVPCVATYDVHYLKAEDAEAHDVLTAIQTNALLEDSDRLTLKIDDFSLAAPEKIVEFFKDVPEAVENTQKIADACDLELELDRWVFPNYQVPENKTPDEYLAELTWKGLDQKLPGFDETARKRAEYELEVINKKGFAPYFLIVADIINWANSRGIITTTRGSAAGCLVSHALGITQINPIEYNLPFERFLNPFRPSPPDIDMDFADNRRDEVIEYAVQKYGSDKVAQISTFGTMMARAAARDVTRVLGYPYGFGDKIAKAIPFGSQGFPMTIENAKKISSELSVLYDSDPKVKKVLDLAEKLEGCARHASVHAAGVVISPTPLTDYTPLQYDPKGGKIITQYDMYSIEPTGLLKMDFLGIRNLSILGIAVELIKQRRNIVIDINNLPLDDKKTFRLLAKGETMGLFQLGGEGMTHYLKELKPTVITDIMAMIALFRPGPMAVIPEYIARKNNP
;
A
#
# COMPACT_ATOMS: atom_id res chain seq x y z
N MET A 1 47.37 -1.06 10.42
CA MET A 1 47.35 -0.29 11.67
C MET A 1 47.13 1.20 11.42
N GLN A 2 48.08 1.94 10.82
CA GLN A 2 47.93 3.40 10.60
C GLN A 2 46.59 3.82 9.96
N GLU A 3 46.12 3.10 8.93
CA GLU A 3 44.82 3.37 8.29
C GLU A 3 43.62 3.18 9.23
N ILE A 4 43.64 2.13 10.06
CA ILE A 4 42.56 1.84 11.02
C ILE A 4 42.52 2.92 12.11
N GLU A 5 43.69 3.36 12.58
CA GLU A 5 43.78 4.45 13.55
C GLU A 5 43.26 5.77 12.99
N ALA A 6 43.63 6.09 11.75
CA ALA A 6 43.13 7.27 11.06
C ALA A 6 41.60 7.23 10.93
N ALA A 7 41.04 6.09 10.52
CA ALA A 7 39.60 5.91 10.40
C ALA A 7 38.88 6.05 11.76
N VAL A 8 39.42 5.46 12.84
CA VAL A 8 38.84 5.60 14.18
C VAL A 8 38.86 7.04 14.68
N LEU A 9 39.94 7.77 14.42
CA LEU A 9 40.03 9.19 14.78
C LEU A 9 39.07 10.05 13.96
N GLU A 10 38.95 9.77 12.67
CA GLU A 10 38.01 10.45 11.78
C GLU A 10 36.56 10.23 12.23
N TYR A 11 36.12 8.98 12.45
CA TYR A 11 34.74 8.72 12.91
C TYR A 11 34.45 9.32 14.28
N ARG A 12 35.44 9.30 15.19
CA ARG A 12 35.31 9.95 16.49
C ARG A 12 35.16 11.47 16.36
N GLU A 13 35.84 12.09 15.39
CA GLU A 13 35.68 13.51 15.09
C GLU A 13 34.29 13.82 14.52
N ILE A 14 33.78 12.97 13.62
CA ILE A 14 32.46 13.11 12.98
C ILE A 14 31.32 12.96 13.98
N PHE A 15 31.29 11.87 14.75
CA PHE A 15 30.18 11.54 15.65
C PHE A 15 30.32 12.19 17.04
N GLY A 16 31.52 12.63 17.38
CA GLY A 16 31.86 13.13 18.71
C GLY A 16 32.35 12.01 19.65
N PRO A 17 33.17 12.36 20.65
CA PRO A 17 33.85 11.38 21.51
C PRO A 17 32.92 10.51 22.35
N GLU A 18 31.70 10.97 22.61
CA GLU A 18 30.71 10.26 23.44
C GLU A 18 29.73 9.40 22.60
N ASN A 19 29.73 9.52 21.27
CA ASN A 19 28.76 8.84 20.39
C ASN A 19 29.42 7.82 19.44
N PHE A 20 30.73 7.58 19.59
CA PHE A 20 31.46 6.63 18.76
C PHE A 20 32.03 5.48 19.62
N TYR A 21 31.70 4.25 19.23
CA TYR A 21 32.09 3.03 19.93
C TYR A 21 32.73 2.04 18.97
N LEU A 22 33.68 1.26 19.46
CA LEU A 22 34.22 0.11 18.74
C LEU A 22 33.37 -1.13 19.03
N GLU A 23 32.69 -1.64 18.02
CA GLU A 23 31.83 -2.82 18.15
C GLU A 23 32.67 -4.11 18.28
N LEU A 24 32.36 -4.92 19.30
CA LEU A 24 32.93 -6.25 19.52
C LEU A 24 31.84 -7.30 19.28
N GLY A 25 32.09 -8.21 18.33
CA GLY A 25 31.14 -9.28 17.99
C GLY A 25 31.33 -10.53 18.84
N ALA A 26 30.24 -11.22 19.18
CA ALA A 26 30.25 -12.40 20.05
C ALA A 26 30.03 -13.76 19.35
N HIS A 27 30.70 -14.00 18.23
CA HIS A 27 30.62 -15.28 17.50
C HIS A 27 31.93 -16.09 17.64
N PRO A 28 32.03 -17.03 18.61
CA PRO A 28 33.24 -17.80 18.88
C PRO A 28 33.69 -18.70 17.72
N ASN A 29 32.78 -19.10 16.84
CA ASN A 29 33.07 -20.03 15.75
C ASN A 29 33.64 -19.32 14.50
N ILE A 30 33.81 -17.99 14.54
CA ILE A 30 34.45 -17.19 13.50
C ILE A 30 35.88 -16.83 13.96
N PRO A 31 36.92 -17.53 13.48
CA PRO A 31 38.28 -17.37 14.00
C PRO A 31 38.84 -15.94 13.88
N GLU A 32 38.47 -15.24 12.81
CA GLU A 32 38.91 -13.87 12.51
C GLU A 32 38.40 -12.88 13.55
N LEU A 33 37.20 -13.08 14.11
CA LEU A 33 36.63 -12.17 15.10
C LEU A 33 37.46 -12.10 16.38
N LYS A 34 38.13 -13.19 16.77
CA LYS A 34 39.02 -13.14 17.94
C LYS A 34 40.18 -12.16 17.74
N ILE A 35 40.75 -12.15 16.54
CA ILE A 35 41.85 -11.25 16.16
C ILE A 35 41.33 -9.80 16.07
N VAL A 36 40.17 -9.62 15.42
CA VAL A 36 39.52 -8.31 15.29
C VAL A 36 39.17 -7.73 16.66
N ASN A 37 38.47 -8.47 17.51
CA ASN A 37 38.08 -8.01 18.85
C ASN A 37 39.31 -7.61 19.68
N GLN A 38 40.37 -8.43 19.71
CA GLN A 38 41.58 -8.08 20.45
C GLN A 38 42.22 -6.80 19.92
N THR A 39 42.28 -6.64 18.59
CA THR A 39 42.82 -5.44 17.96
C THR A 39 41.98 -4.21 18.31
N LEU A 40 40.65 -4.32 18.31
CA LEU A 40 39.73 -3.24 18.67
C LEU A 40 39.83 -2.87 20.14
N ILE A 41 39.98 -3.84 21.05
CA ILE A 41 40.20 -3.60 22.48
C ILE A 41 41.50 -2.82 22.71
N ASP A 42 42.60 -3.26 22.09
CA ASP A 42 43.90 -2.58 22.21
C ASP A 42 43.86 -1.16 21.63
N LEU A 43 43.15 -1.00 20.51
CA LEU A 43 42.94 0.29 19.86
C LEU A 43 42.08 1.23 20.72
N GLY A 44 40.98 0.72 21.28
CA GLY A 44 40.09 1.45 22.17
C GLY A 44 40.81 1.95 23.42
N ARG A 45 41.64 1.11 24.04
CA ARG A 45 42.49 1.51 25.19
C ARG A 45 43.49 2.61 24.82
N ARG A 46 44.18 2.48 23.68
CA ARG A 46 45.21 3.42 23.24
C ARG A 46 44.63 4.78 22.83
N LEU A 47 43.53 4.77 22.09
CA LEU A 47 42.87 5.98 21.59
C LEU A 47 41.82 6.54 22.56
N LYS A 48 41.54 5.84 23.66
CA LYS A 48 40.48 6.16 24.62
C LYS A 48 39.11 6.25 23.94
N VAL A 49 38.78 5.21 23.18
CA VAL A 49 37.48 5.02 22.53
C VAL A 49 36.80 3.82 23.20
N PRO A 50 35.56 3.97 23.70
CA PRO A 50 34.85 2.87 24.37
C PRO A 50 34.52 1.74 23.39
N CYS A 51 34.51 0.51 23.89
CA CYS A 51 34.02 -0.66 23.13
C CYS A 51 32.57 -0.96 23.49
N VAL A 52 31.79 -1.57 22.60
CA VAL A 52 30.42 -2.02 22.85
C VAL A 52 30.24 -3.46 22.35
N ALA A 53 29.55 -4.29 23.13
CA ALA A 53 29.27 -5.69 22.79
C ALA A 53 27.99 -5.84 21.95
N THR A 54 28.04 -6.62 20.87
CA THR A 54 26.87 -6.97 20.04
C THR A 54 26.89 -8.46 19.66
N TYR A 55 25.74 -8.97 19.20
CA TYR A 55 25.54 -10.39 18.84
C TYR A 55 24.98 -10.60 17.43
N ASP A 56 24.89 -9.53 16.63
CA ASP A 56 24.45 -9.56 15.22
C ASP A 56 23.24 -10.49 14.95
N VAL A 57 22.15 -10.26 15.71
CA VAL A 57 21.01 -11.19 15.75
C VAL A 57 20.23 -11.16 14.44
N HIS A 58 20.02 -12.33 13.83
CA HIS A 58 19.27 -12.50 12.57
C HIS A 58 17.97 -13.30 12.74
N TYR A 59 17.82 -14.06 13.83
CA TYR A 59 16.63 -14.87 14.11
C TYR A 59 16.39 -15.01 15.62
N LEU A 60 15.20 -15.45 16.02
CA LEU A 60 14.82 -15.44 17.44
C LEU A 60 15.40 -16.64 18.21
N LYS A 61 15.37 -17.85 17.65
CA LYS A 61 15.80 -19.07 18.35
C LYS A 61 16.85 -19.82 17.55
N ALA A 62 17.75 -20.52 18.24
CA ALA A 62 18.79 -21.34 17.60
C ALA A 62 18.22 -22.39 16.62
N GLU A 63 17.01 -22.91 16.87
CA GLU A 63 16.31 -23.85 15.99
C GLU A 63 15.83 -23.24 14.65
N ASP A 64 15.90 -21.92 14.49
CA ASP A 64 15.53 -21.20 13.27
C ASP A 64 16.72 -21.04 12.31
N ALA A 65 17.92 -21.44 12.71
CA ALA A 65 19.13 -21.33 11.88
C ALA A 65 18.98 -22.01 10.51
N GLU A 66 18.33 -23.18 10.42
CA GLU A 66 18.08 -23.85 9.14
C GLU A 66 17.08 -23.06 8.27
N ALA A 67 16.05 -22.47 8.87
CA ALA A 67 15.08 -21.66 8.15
C ALA A 67 15.72 -20.37 7.63
N HIS A 68 16.53 -19.69 8.43
CA HIS A 68 17.30 -18.51 8.02
C HIS A 68 18.27 -18.81 6.87
N ASP A 69 18.95 -19.96 6.93
CA ASP A 69 19.85 -20.41 5.86
C ASP A 69 19.10 -20.67 4.54
N VAL A 70 17.90 -21.27 4.63
CA VAL A 70 17.01 -21.45 3.47
C VAL A 70 16.53 -20.09 2.94
N LEU A 71 16.15 -19.15 3.81
CA LEU A 71 15.74 -17.81 3.40
C LEU A 71 16.86 -17.09 2.64
N THR A 72 18.09 -17.17 3.14
CA THR A 72 19.28 -16.59 2.51
C THR A 72 19.54 -17.20 1.14
N ALA A 73 19.44 -18.53 1.00
CA ALA A 73 19.57 -19.22 -0.28
C ALA A 73 18.41 -18.89 -1.25
N ILE A 74 17.20 -18.63 -0.73
CA ILE A 74 16.08 -18.15 -1.54
C ILE A 74 16.41 -16.79 -2.15
N GLN A 75 16.89 -15.84 -1.33
CA GLN A 75 17.22 -14.47 -1.73
C GLN A 75 18.40 -14.41 -2.70
N THR A 76 19.44 -15.20 -2.46
CA THR A 76 20.66 -15.25 -3.29
C THR A 76 20.52 -16.16 -4.51
N ASN A 77 19.36 -16.79 -4.70
CA ASN A 77 19.09 -17.75 -5.77
C ASN A 77 20.08 -18.92 -5.85
N ALA A 78 20.61 -19.34 -4.68
CA ALA A 78 21.49 -20.50 -4.55
C ALA A 78 20.71 -21.77 -4.16
N LEU A 79 21.35 -22.94 -4.29
CA LEU A 79 20.90 -24.20 -3.69
C LEU A 79 21.62 -24.41 -2.35
N LEU A 80 21.01 -25.15 -1.41
CA LEU A 80 21.67 -25.41 -0.12
C LEU A 80 22.95 -26.23 -0.23
N GLU A 81 23.09 -27.01 -1.31
CA GLU A 81 24.25 -27.85 -1.58
C GLU A 81 25.44 -27.10 -2.18
N ASP A 82 25.24 -25.86 -2.64
CA ASP A 82 26.30 -25.02 -3.20
C ASP A 82 27.30 -24.66 -2.08
N SER A 83 28.58 -25.01 -2.26
CA SER A 83 29.62 -24.77 -1.24
C SER A 83 29.96 -23.29 -1.05
N ASP A 84 29.83 -22.50 -2.11
CA ASP A 84 30.29 -21.11 -2.16
C ASP A 84 29.14 -20.12 -1.93
N ARG A 85 27.97 -20.61 -1.49
CA ARG A 85 26.81 -19.77 -1.21
C ARG A 85 27.00 -18.98 0.09
N LEU A 86 26.29 -17.86 0.17
CA LEU A 86 26.17 -17.12 1.43
C LEU A 86 25.43 -17.99 2.47
N THR A 87 26.05 -18.20 3.61
CA THR A 87 25.47 -18.91 4.75
C THR A 87 26.01 -18.36 6.07
N LEU A 88 25.15 -18.28 7.08
CA LEU A 88 25.51 -17.90 8.45
C LEU A 88 25.60 -19.12 9.38
N LYS A 89 25.62 -20.34 8.84
CA LYS A 89 25.67 -21.56 9.66
C LYS A 89 27.02 -21.82 10.37
N ILE A 90 27.98 -20.93 10.19
CA ILE A 90 29.27 -20.99 10.90
C ILE A 90 29.09 -20.80 12.42
N ASP A 91 28.07 -20.04 12.85
CA ASP A 91 27.77 -19.82 14.25
C ASP A 91 26.26 -19.67 14.51
N ASP A 92 25.89 -19.43 15.76
CA ASP A 92 24.54 -19.10 16.20
C ASP A 92 24.32 -17.58 16.19
N PHE A 93 23.42 -17.12 15.31
CA PHE A 93 22.96 -15.73 15.18
C PHE A 93 21.54 -15.55 15.76
N SER A 94 21.13 -16.40 16.71
CA SER A 94 19.87 -16.23 17.44
C SER A 94 19.95 -15.19 18.54
N LEU A 95 18.80 -14.73 19.04
CA LEU A 95 18.75 -13.84 20.21
C LEU A 95 19.25 -14.59 21.46
N ALA A 96 20.49 -14.31 21.86
CA ALA A 96 21.13 -14.93 23.00
C ALA A 96 20.61 -14.41 24.35
N ALA A 97 20.66 -15.28 25.37
CA ALA A 97 20.42 -14.89 26.75
C ALA A 97 21.56 -13.98 27.27
N PRO A 98 21.27 -12.97 28.13
CA PRO A 98 22.27 -12.04 28.63
C PRO A 98 23.48 -12.72 29.29
N GLU A 99 23.28 -13.83 30.00
CA GLU A 99 24.34 -14.56 30.70
C GLU A 99 25.40 -15.11 29.73
N LYS A 100 24.98 -15.53 28.53
CA LYS A 100 25.90 -16.01 27.48
C LYS A 100 26.79 -14.86 26.99
N ILE A 101 26.22 -13.67 26.84
CA ILE A 101 26.95 -12.47 26.39
C ILE A 101 27.93 -11.99 27.46
N VAL A 102 27.50 -11.95 28.72
CA VAL A 102 28.35 -11.56 29.86
C VAL A 102 29.54 -12.51 30.02
N GLU A 103 29.32 -13.82 29.92
CA GLU A 103 30.41 -14.80 30.00
C GLU A 103 31.38 -14.66 28.82
N PHE A 104 30.87 -14.40 27.60
CA PHE A 104 31.71 -14.20 26.42
C PHE A 104 32.63 -12.97 26.55
N PHE A 105 32.13 -11.87 27.12
CA PHE A 105 32.86 -10.61 27.31
C PHE A 105 33.41 -10.40 28.72
N LYS A 106 33.65 -11.47 29.49
CA LYS A 106 34.16 -11.37 30.88
C LYS A 106 35.49 -10.63 31.03
N ASP A 107 36.32 -10.62 29.99
CA ASP A 107 37.62 -9.94 29.96
C ASP A 107 37.48 -8.43 29.64
N VAL A 108 36.30 -8.00 29.20
CA VAL A 108 35.95 -6.61 28.81
C VAL A 108 34.49 -6.31 29.25
N PRO A 109 34.18 -6.37 30.56
CA PRO A 109 32.82 -6.16 31.06
C PRO A 109 32.26 -4.78 30.68
N GLU A 110 33.13 -3.78 30.52
CA GLU A 110 32.74 -2.43 30.09
C GLU A 110 32.03 -2.42 28.73
N ALA A 111 32.32 -3.37 27.83
CA ALA A 111 31.67 -3.45 26.53
C ALA A 111 30.19 -3.82 26.66
N VAL A 112 29.85 -4.66 27.63
CA VAL A 112 28.46 -5.03 27.94
C VAL A 112 27.78 -3.88 28.68
N GLU A 113 28.43 -3.24 29.65
CA GLU A 113 27.86 -2.08 30.34
C GLU A 113 27.52 -0.93 29.39
N ASN A 114 28.32 -0.73 28.34
CA ASN A 114 28.09 0.31 27.36
C ASN A 114 26.83 0.08 26.51
N THR A 115 26.33 -1.16 26.37
CA THR A 115 25.06 -1.40 25.66
C THR A 115 23.89 -0.75 26.39
N GLN A 116 23.88 -0.85 27.73
CA GLN A 116 22.86 -0.20 28.56
C GLN A 116 23.02 1.33 28.53
N LYS A 117 24.25 1.85 28.59
CA LYS A 117 24.48 3.30 28.48
C LYS A 117 23.97 3.88 27.15
N ILE A 118 24.19 3.16 26.05
CA ILE A 118 23.68 3.56 24.73
C ILE A 118 22.15 3.49 24.72
N ALA A 119 21.56 2.41 25.24
CA ALA A 119 20.12 2.27 25.34
C ALA A 119 19.48 3.39 26.18
N ASP A 120 20.09 3.74 27.31
CA ASP A 120 19.65 4.83 28.20
C ASP A 120 19.79 6.22 27.56
N ALA A 121 20.73 6.39 26.63
CA ALA A 121 20.94 7.63 25.88
C ALA A 121 19.99 7.79 24.68
N CYS A 122 19.37 6.70 24.23
CA CYS A 122 18.43 6.70 23.11
C CYS A 122 17.00 7.03 23.58
N ASP A 123 16.64 8.31 23.55
CA ASP A 123 15.27 8.80 23.81
C ASP A 123 14.66 9.39 22.53
N LEU A 124 13.82 8.62 21.85
CA LEU A 124 13.15 9.01 20.62
C LEU A 124 11.64 8.93 20.79
N GLU A 125 10.98 10.09 20.74
CA GLU A 125 9.52 10.19 20.70
C GLU A 125 9.05 10.42 19.26
N LEU A 126 8.22 9.52 18.75
CA LEU A 126 7.56 9.66 17.45
C LEU A 126 6.11 10.10 17.68
N GLU A 127 5.75 11.30 17.25
CA GLU A 127 4.37 11.77 17.27
C GLU A 127 3.58 11.05 16.16
N LEU A 128 2.85 10.01 16.54
CA LEU A 128 2.00 9.24 15.62
C LEU A 128 0.56 9.77 15.60
N ASP A 129 -0.16 9.46 14.52
CA ASP A 129 -1.60 9.71 14.32
C ASP A 129 -2.00 11.20 14.28
N ARG A 130 -1.03 12.10 14.09
CA ARG A 130 -1.26 13.52 13.88
C ARG A 130 -1.27 13.87 12.40
N TRP A 131 -2.45 14.13 11.85
CA TRP A 131 -2.59 14.50 10.45
C TRP A 131 -1.83 15.77 10.07
N VAL A 132 -1.09 15.66 8.98
CA VAL A 132 -0.47 16.79 8.28
C VAL A 132 -1.07 16.90 6.88
N PHE A 133 -1.40 18.12 6.48
CA PHE A 133 -1.99 18.39 5.17
C PHE A 133 -0.97 19.05 4.26
N PRO A 134 -0.97 18.73 2.95
CA PRO A 134 -0.08 19.40 2.03
C PRO A 134 -0.47 20.87 1.87
N ASN A 135 0.53 21.70 1.61
CA ASN A 135 0.31 23.13 1.40
C ASN A 135 -0.27 23.38 0.01
N TYR A 136 -1.50 23.88 -0.06
CA TYR A 136 -2.10 24.35 -1.31
C TYR A 136 -1.91 25.86 -1.45
N GLN A 137 -1.31 26.30 -2.56
CA GLN A 137 -1.13 27.72 -2.85
C GLN A 137 -2.48 28.36 -3.23
N VAL A 138 -3.02 29.17 -2.34
CA VAL A 138 -4.23 29.97 -2.57
C VAL A 138 -3.87 31.40 -3.02
N PRO A 139 -4.79 32.11 -3.72
CA PRO A 139 -4.56 33.51 -4.09
C PRO A 139 -4.23 34.40 -2.89
N GLU A 140 -3.44 35.45 -3.10
CA GLU A 140 -3.06 36.41 -2.04
C GLU A 140 -4.30 36.94 -1.30
N ASN A 141 -4.23 36.95 0.03
CA ASN A 141 -5.30 37.37 0.97
C ASN A 141 -6.48 36.41 1.14
N LYS A 142 -6.35 35.12 0.78
CA LYS A 142 -7.36 34.10 1.10
C LYS A 142 -6.78 32.99 1.95
N THR A 143 -7.62 32.42 2.80
CA THR A 143 -7.40 31.14 3.46
C THR A 143 -7.86 29.98 2.56
N PRO A 144 -7.38 28.73 2.78
CA PRO A 144 -7.91 27.55 2.09
C PRO A 144 -9.43 27.41 2.20
N ASP A 145 -9.99 27.71 3.37
CA ASP A 145 -11.42 27.64 3.66
C ASP A 145 -12.23 28.64 2.82
N GLU A 146 -11.78 29.89 2.73
CA GLU A 146 -12.43 30.93 1.92
C GLU A 146 -12.34 30.61 0.42
N TYR A 147 -11.18 30.13 -0.03
CA TYR A 147 -10.98 29.77 -1.43
C TYR A 147 -11.81 28.55 -1.83
N LEU A 148 -11.91 27.54 -0.96
CA LEU A 148 -12.78 26.38 -1.15
C LEU A 148 -14.25 26.82 -1.28
N ALA A 149 -14.72 27.70 -0.40
CA ALA A 149 -16.08 28.21 -0.45
C ALA A 149 -16.36 28.95 -1.77
N GLU A 150 -15.46 29.83 -2.20
CA GLU A 150 -15.59 30.55 -3.48
C GLU A 150 -15.70 29.59 -4.68
N LEU A 151 -14.81 28.60 -4.76
CA LEU A 151 -14.84 27.61 -5.84
C LEU A 151 -16.12 26.75 -5.79
N THR A 152 -16.61 26.44 -4.59
CA THR A 152 -17.85 25.69 -4.40
C THR A 152 -19.03 26.48 -4.95
N TRP A 153 -19.20 27.74 -4.56
CA TRP A 153 -20.32 28.56 -5.05
C TRP A 153 -20.27 28.76 -6.56
N LYS A 154 -19.09 29.07 -7.10
CA LYS A 154 -18.89 29.18 -8.55
C LYS A 154 -19.20 27.87 -9.29
N GLY A 155 -18.81 26.74 -8.72
CA GLY A 155 -19.09 25.41 -9.27
C GLY A 155 -20.57 25.07 -9.27
N LEU A 156 -21.28 25.41 -8.19
CA LEU A 156 -22.74 25.24 -8.09
C LEU A 156 -23.48 26.11 -9.09
N ASP A 157 -23.10 27.38 -9.25
CA ASP A 157 -23.71 28.27 -10.25
C ASP A 157 -23.57 27.73 -11.69
N GLN A 158 -22.47 27.04 -11.98
CA GLN A 158 -22.20 26.46 -13.30
C GLN A 158 -22.91 25.13 -13.52
N LYS A 159 -22.89 24.23 -12.52
CA LYS A 159 -23.38 22.84 -12.65
C LYS A 159 -24.84 22.67 -12.27
N LEU A 160 -25.34 23.50 -11.37
CA LEU A 160 -26.73 23.56 -10.93
C LEU A 160 -27.26 25.00 -11.03
N PRO A 161 -27.44 25.55 -12.26
CA PRO A 161 -27.97 26.89 -12.43
C PRO A 161 -29.35 27.05 -11.75
N GLY A 162 -29.46 28.00 -10.81
CA GLY A 162 -30.68 28.22 -10.05
C GLY A 162 -30.96 27.14 -8.98
N PHE A 163 -29.91 26.55 -8.40
CA PHE A 163 -30.03 25.61 -7.29
C PHE A 163 -30.93 26.16 -6.17
N ASP A 164 -31.71 25.27 -5.57
CA ASP A 164 -32.72 25.63 -4.58
C ASP A 164 -32.14 25.82 -3.16
N GLU A 165 -33.01 26.19 -2.23
CA GLU A 165 -32.64 26.37 -0.83
C GLU A 165 -32.11 25.07 -0.19
N THR A 166 -32.55 23.90 -0.69
CA THR A 166 -32.06 22.60 -0.22
C THR A 166 -30.58 22.43 -0.54
N ALA A 167 -30.19 22.69 -1.79
CA ALA A 167 -28.80 22.63 -2.23
C ALA A 167 -27.93 23.68 -1.54
N ARG A 168 -28.44 24.89 -1.36
CA ARG A 168 -27.75 25.96 -0.63
C ARG A 168 -27.40 25.53 0.79
N LYS A 169 -28.40 25.10 1.57
CA LYS A 169 -28.21 24.65 2.96
C LYS A 169 -27.29 23.44 3.06
N ARG A 170 -27.38 22.51 2.09
CA ARG A 170 -26.47 21.36 2.02
C ARG A 170 -25.03 21.82 1.82
N ALA A 171 -24.76 22.71 0.87
CA ALA A 171 -23.41 23.22 0.62
C ALA A 171 -22.84 23.99 1.83
N GLU A 172 -23.64 24.84 2.48
CA GLU A 172 -23.23 25.57 3.69
C GLU A 172 -22.84 24.62 4.83
N TYR A 173 -23.68 23.60 5.08
CA TYR A 173 -23.39 22.58 6.09
C TYR A 173 -22.12 21.79 5.78
N GLU A 174 -21.96 21.33 4.54
CA GLU A 174 -20.77 20.58 4.13
C GLU A 174 -19.49 21.42 4.27
N LEU A 175 -19.51 22.68 3.82
CA LEU A 175 -18.39 23.62 3.97
C LEU A 175 -18.04 23.85 5.44
N GLU A 176 -19.04 24.03 6.32
CA GLU A 176 -18.81 24.19 7.76
C GLU A 176 -18.07 22.96 8.33
N VAL A 177 -18.52 21.75 8.01
CA VAL A 177 -17.90 20.52 8.51
C VAL A 177 -16.48 20.35 7.96
N ILE A 178 -16.24 20.64 6.68
CA ILE A 178 -14.91 20.55 6.05
C ILE A 178 -13.94 21.53 6.72
N ASN A 179 -14.36 22.78 6.92
CA ASN A 179 -13.55 23.84 7.50
C ASN A 179 -13.24 23.55 8.98
N LYS A 180 -14.26 23.15 9.76
CA LYS A 180 -14.08 22.79 11.18
C LYS A 180 -13.05 21.67 11.40
N LYS A 181 -12.90 20.78 10.41
CA LYS A 181 -11.93 19.69 10.45
C LYS A 181 -10.58 20.01 9.78
N GLY A 182 -10.44 21.18 9.16
CA GLY A 182 -9.22 21.58 8.46
C GLY A 182 -8.96 20.81 7.16
N PHE A 183 -9.98 20.24 6.53
CA PHE A 183 -9.83 19.45 5.31
C PHE A 183 -9.88 20.26 4.01
N ALA A 184 -10.02 21.59 4.08
CA ALA A 184 -10.07 22.41 2.88
C ALA A 184 -8.86 22.26 1.93
N PRO A 185 -7.60 22.22 2.41
CA PRO A 185 -6.44 21.95 1.54
C PRO A 185 -6.55 20.63 0.79
N TYR A 186 -7.05 19.57 1.44
CA TYR A 186 -7.22 18.26 0.83
C TYR A 186 -8.20 18.31 -0.37
N PHE A 187 -9.36 18.94 -0.19
CA PHE A 187 -10.33 19.10 -1.28
C PHE A 187 -9.77 19.92 -2.44
N LEU A 188 -9.02 20.99 -2.15
CA LEU A 188 -8.39 21.83 -3.16
C LEU A 188 -7.37 21.05 -3.98
N ILE A 189 -6.54 20.21 -3.35
CA ILE A 189 -5.55 19.37 -4.02
C ILE A 189 -6.21 18.32 -4.90
N VAL A 190 -7.20 17.60 -4.36
CA VAL A 190 -7.94 16.58 -5.11
C VAL A 190 -8.65 17.20 -6.32
N ALA A 191 -9.32 18.34 -6.14
CA ALA A 191 -9.95 19.07 -7.22
C ALA A 191 -8.94 19.53 -8.28
N ASP A 192 -7.77 20.04 -7.87
CA ASP A 192 -6.71 20.48 -8.78
C ASP A 192 -6.21 19.33 -9.66
N ILE A 193 -5.89 18.17 -9.05
CA ILE A 193 -5.40 16.98 -9.77
C ILE A 193 -6.45 16.47 -10.78
N ILE A 194 -7.70 16.31 -10.35
CA ILE A 194 -8.79 15.82 -11.21
C ILE A 194 -9.07 16.80 -12.35
N ASN A 195 -9.17 18.09 -12.06
CA ASN A 195 -9.47 19.10 -13.07
C ASN A 195 -8.31 19.26 -14.06
N TRP A 196 -7.05 19.17 -13.59
CA TRP A 196 -5.89 19.12 -14.48
C TRP A 196 -5.95 17.91 -15.41
N ALA A 197 -6.21 16.71 -14.88
CA ALA A 197 -6.31 15.49 -15.69
C ALA A 197 -7.41 15.60 -16.75
N ASN A 198 -8.60 16.07 -16.36
CA ASN A 198 -9.71 16.33 -17.27
C ASN A 198 -9.35 17.35 -18.37
N SER A 199 -8.64 18.44 -18.02
CA SER A 199 -8.19 19.44 -18.99
C SER A 199 -7.21 18.90 -20.04
N ARG A 200 -6.50 17.81 -19.71
CA ARG A 200 -5.59 17.07 -20.61
C ARG A 200 -6.29 15.93 -21.36
N GLY A 201 -7.61 15.81 -21.23
CA GLY A 201 -8.39 14.73 -21.82
C GLY A 201 -8.10 13.35 -21.22
N ILE A 202 -7.55 13.30 -19.99
CA ILE A 202 -7.42 12.05 -19.24
C ILE A 202 -8.78 11.75 -18.63
N ILE A 203 -9.35 10.58 -18.94
CA ILE A 203 -10.64 10.19 -18.38
C ILE A 203 -10.45 9.83 -16.91
N THR A 204 -11.22 10.49 -16.05
CA THR A 204 -11.19 10.29 -14.59
C THR A 204 -12.55 9.83 -14.06
N THR A 205 -12.55 9.09 -12.96
CA THR A 205 -13.73 8.94 -12.10
C THR A 205 -13.29 8.91 -10.64
N THR A 206 -14.23 9.08 -9.72
CA THR A 206 -14.00 8.94 -8.28
C THR A 206 -14.85 7.83 -7.72
N ARG A 207 -14.32 7.07 -6.76
CA ARG A 207 -15.02 5.98 -6.07
C ARG A 207 -15.26 6.31 -4.59
N GLY A 208 -15.90 5.37 -3.92
CA GLY A 208 -16.19 5.48 -2.50
C GLY A 208 -17.31 6.45 -2.18
N SER A 209 -17.29 6.97 -0.96
CA SER A 209 -18.35 7.83 -0.44
C SER A 209 -18.26 9.27 -0.92
N ALA A 210 -17.17 9.69 -1.60
CA ALA A 210 -16.99 11.03 -2.11
C ALA A 210 -18.17 11.55 -2.95
N ALA A 211 -18.88 10.65 -3.65
CA ALA A 211 -20.09 10.96 -4.42
C ALA A 211 -21.26 11.51 -3.58
N GLY A 212 -21.25 11.33 -2.26
CA GLY A 212 -22.23 11.88 -1.32
C GLY A 212 -21.99 13.34 -0.92
N CYS A 213 -20.95 14.00 -1.45
CA CYS A 213 -20.57 15.36 -1.11
C CYS A 213 -20.90 16.33 -2.24
N LEU A 214 -21.73 17.32 -1.96
CA LEU A 214 -22.12 18.38 -2.88
C LEU A 214 -20.94 19.32 -3.18
N VAL A 215 -20.08 19.58 -2.20
CA VAL A 215 -18.82 20.33 -2.41
C VAL A 215 -17.94 19.61 -3.42
N SER A 216 -17.78 18.28 -3.32
CA SER A 216 -17.05 17.47 -4.32
C SER A 216 -17.66 17.58 -5.71
N HIS A 217 -19.00 17.57 -5.81
CA HIS A 217 -19.68 17.76 -7.09
C HIS A 217 -19.41 19.15 -7.68
N ALA A 218 -19.54 20.20 -6.86
CA ALA A 218 -19.30 21.59 -7.28
C ALA A 218 -17.88 21.79 -7.82
N LEU A 219 -16.88 21.24 -7.13
CA LEU A 219 -15.46 21.33 -7.51
C LEU A 219 -15.08 20.48 -8.74
N GLY A 220 -15.96 19.57 -9.19
CA GLY A 220 -15.65 18.64 -10.27
C GLY A 220 -14.83 17.43 -9.87
N ILE A 221 -14.69 17.18 -8.56
CA ILE A 221 -14.17 15.93 -8.04
C ILE A 221 -15.11 14.79 -8.46
N THR A 222 -16.41 14.95 -8.26
CA THR A 222 -17.43 13.98 -8.67
C THR A 222 -18.34 14.57 -9.75
N GLN A 223 -18.87 13.74 -10.64
CA GLN A 223 -19.90 14.15 -11.61
C GLN A 223 -21.33 13.89 -11.11
N ILE A 224 -21.48 13.21 -9.96
CA ILE A 224 -22.77 12.81 -9.42
C ILE A 224 -23.32 13.93 -8.53
N ASN A 225 -24.56 14.37 -8.80
CA ASN A 225 -25.29 15.26 -7.91
C ASN A 225 -25.86 14.45 -6.72
N PRO A 226 -25.34 14.61 -5.50
CA PRO A 226 -25.78 13.80 -4.36
C PRO A 226 -27.24 14.04 -3.96
N ILE A 227 -27.82 15.20 -4.27
CA ILE A 227 -29.21 15.52 -3.91
C ILE A 227 -30.17 14.70 -4.77
N GLU A 228 -29.91 14.59 -6.07
CA GLU A 228 -30.74 13.81 -7.00
C GLU A 228 -30.85 12.34 -6.59
N TYR A 229 -29.75 11.77 -6.10
CA TYR A 229 -29.66 10.36 -5.69
C TYR A 229 -29.83 10.13 -4.18
N ASN A 230 -30.21 11.15 -3.42
CA ASN A 230 -30.35 11.09 -1.95
C ASN A 230 -29.12 10.49 -1.24
N LEU A 231 -27.92 10.87 -1.68
CA LEU A 231 -26.67 10.37 -1.12
C LEU A 231 -26.30 11.16 0.15
N PRO A 232 -26.09 10.48 1.30
CA PRO A 232 -25.79 11.14 2.56
C PRO A 232 -24.33 11.61 2.63
N PHE A 233 -24.12 12.87 3.04
CA PHE A 233 -22.78 13.44 3.23
C PHE A 233 -22.05 12.77 4.37
N GLU A 234 -22.74 12.40 5.44
CA GLU A 234 -22.17 11.82 6.66
C GLU A 234 -21.60 10.42 6.42
N ARG A 235 -21.99 9.77 5.32
CA ARG A 235 -21.37 8.52 4.88
C ARG A 235 -19.96 8.74 4.30
N PHE A 236 -19.71 9.95 3.80
CA PHE A 236 -18.40 10.43 3.38
C PHE A 236 -17.63 11.04 4.54
N LEU A 237 -18.15 12.13 5.10
CA LEU A 237 -17.48 12.87 6.17
C LEU A 237 -18.43 13.07 7.34
N ASN A 238 -18.30 12.20 8.34
CA ASN A 238 -19.10 12.29 9.56
C ASN A 238 -18.49 13.33 10.53
N PRO A 239 -19.24 14.35 11.00
CA PRO A 239 -18.70 15.39 11.89
C PRO A 239 -18.17 14.84 13.23
N PHE A 240 -18.66 13.70 13.69
CA PHE A 240 -18.31 13.10 14.99
C PHE A 240 -17.18 12.07 14.91
N ARG A 241 -16.70 11.70 13.72
CA ARG A 241 -15.61 10.73 13.54
C ARG A 241 -14.29 11.42 13.23
N PRO A 242 -13.16 11.05 13.86
CA PRO A 242 -11.86 11.67 13.59
C PRO A 242 -11.20 11.19 12.29
N SER A 243 -11.83 10.28 11.54
CA SER A 243 -11.24 9.73 10.31
C SER A 243 -11.14 10.79 9.20
N PRO A 244 -10.01 10.84 8.47
CA PRO A 244 -9.88 11.71 7.30
C PRO A 244 -10.85 11.28 6.19
N PRO A 245 -11.23 12.20 5.30
CA PRO A 245 -11.92 11.85 4.06
C PRO A 245 -10.98 11.06 3.16
N ASP A 246 -11.52 10.03 2.51
CA ASP A 246 -10.80 9.21 1.54
C ASP A 246 -11.49 9.37 0.18
N ILE A 247 -10.78 10.01 -0.77
CA ILE A 247 -11.23 10.22 -2.14
C ILE A 247 -10.33 9.40 -3.07
N ASP A 248 -10.83 8.23 -3.44
CA ASP A 248 -10.21 7.36 -4.44
C ASP A 248 -10.34 7.99 -5.83
N MET A 249 -9.21 8.36 -6.43
CA MET A 249 -9.14 8.95 -7.76
C MET A 249 -8.72 7.90 -8.78
N ASP A 250 -9.61 7.62 -9.74
CA ASP A 250 -9.34 6.70 -10.83
C ASP A 250 -8.99 7.47 -12.11
N PHE A 251 -7.92 7.04 -12.77
CA PHE A 251 -7.42 7.59 -14.01
C PHE A 251 -7.32 6.49 -15.08
N ALA A 252 -7.33 6.88 -16.35
CA ALA A 252 -6.94 5.98 -17.44
C ALA A 252 -5.54 5.39 -17.17
N ASP A 253 -5.44 4.05 -17.09
CA ASP A 253 -4.22 3.34 -16.69
C ASP A 253 -2.99 3.69 -17.54
N ASN A 254 -3.18 3.95 -18.83
CA ASN A 254 -2.14 4.32 -19.78
C ASN A 254 -1.66 5.77 -19.64
N ARG A 255 -2.35 6.60 -18.84
CA ARG A 255 -2.01 8.02 -18.61
C ARG A 255 -1.90 8.40 -17.13
N ARG A 256 -2.02 7.43 -16.22
CA ARG A 256 -1.89 7.61 -14.76
C ARG A 256 -0.56 8.26 -14.37
N ASP A 257 0.54 7.81 -14.99
CA ASP A 257 1.88 8.31 -14.66
C ASP A 257 2.03 9.81 -14.98
N GLU A 258 1.31 10.35 -15.98
CA GLU A 258 1.28 11.80 -16.26
C GLU A 258 0.68 12.59 -15.10
N VAL A 259 -0.30 12.02 -14.40
CA VAL A 259 -0.96 12.65 -13.23
C VAL A 259 -0.04 12.66 -12.02
N ILE A 260 0.70 11.57 -11.80
CA ILE A 260 1.71 11.50 -10.74
C ILE A 260 2.82 12.53 -11.02
N GLU A 261 3.29 12.60 -12.27
CA GLU A 261 4.30 13.58 -12.67
C GLU A 261 3.81 15.02 -12.49
N TYR A 262 2.55 15.30 -12.81
CA TYR A 262 1.95 16.61 -12.50
C TYR A 262 1.98 16.91 -11.00
N ALA A 263 1.58 15.96 -10.15
CA ALA A 263 1.61 16.14 -8.70
C ALA A 263 3.04 16.43 -8.21
N VAL A 264 4.03 15.69 -8.70
CA VAL A 264 5.46 15.91 -8.41
C VAL A 264 5.91 17.31 -8.82
N GLN A 265 5.58 17.76 -10.03
CA GLN A 265 5.94 19.09 -10.55
C GLN A 265 5.23 20.23 -9.79
N LYS A 266 3.98 20.01 -9.40
CA LYS A 266 3.13 21.02 -8.76
C LYS A 266 3.40 21.18 -7.27
N TYR A 267 3.58 20.07 -6.55
CA TYR A 267 3.68 20.05 -5.08
C TYR A 267 5.11 19.88 -4.57
N GLY A 268 6.06 19.47 -5.43
CA GLY A 268 7.49 19.38 -5.11
C GLY A 268 8.02 17.95 -5.19
N SER A 269 9.19 17.78 -5.80
CA SER A 269 9.81 16.45 -6.01
C SER A 269 10.32 15.78 -4.74
N ASP A 270 10.58 16.57 -3.71
CA ASP A 270 10.94 16.13 -2.36
C ASP A 270 9.72 15.87 -1.47
N LYS A 271 8.51 16.21 -1.94
CA LYS A 271 7.26 16.16 -1.15
C LYS A 271 6.23 15.16 -1.67
N VAL A 272 6.47 14.57 -2.83
CA VAL A 272 5.56 13.62 -3.47
C VAL A 272 6.30 12.33 -3.77
N ALA A 273 5.76 11.22 -3.28
CA ALA A 273 6.27 9.88 -3.58
C ALA A 273 5.14 8.88 -3.65
N GLN A 274 5.37 7.80 -4.39
CA GLN A 274 4.49 6.64 -4.33
C GLN A 274 4.79 5.84 -3.06
N ILE A 275 3.77 5.19 -2.52
CA ILE A 275 3.92 4.35 -1.33
C ILE A 275 4.53 3.01 -1.74
N SER A 276 5.41 2.43 -0.92
CA SER A 276 5.90 1.06 -1.13
C SER A 276 4.85 0.01 -0.76
N THR A 277 5.08 -1.22 -1.22
CA THR A 277 4.35 -2.39 -0.74
C THR A 277 5.33 -3.54 -0.63
N PHE A 278 5.10 -4.43 0.34
CA PHE A 278 5.95 -5.59 0.56
C PHE A 278 5.22 -6.86 0.14
N GLY A 279 5.79 -7.57 -0.83
CA GLY A 279 5.34 -8.92 -1.14
C GLY A 279 5.81 -9.86 -0.04
N THR A 280 4.90 -10.58 0.60
CA THR A 280 5.24 -11.60 1.61
C THR A 280 5.28 -13.01 1.00
N MET A 281 5.96 -13.93 1.69
CA MET A 281 6.00 -15.34 1.31
C MET A 281 4.68 -16.03 1.68
N MET A 282 3.79 -16.18 0.70
CA MET A 282 2.52 -16.91 0.85
C MET A 282 2.74 -18.43 0.89
N ALA A 283 1.92 -19.20 1.62
CA ALA A 283 2.00 -20.66 1.77
C ALA A 283 2.48 -21.43 0.52
N ARG A 284 1.79 -21.22 -0.61
CA ARG A 284 2.07 -21.90 -1.89
C ARG A 284 3.40 -21.49 -2.50
N ALA A 285 3.77 -20.21 -2.38
CA ALA A 285 5.04 -19.69 -2.88
C ALA A 285 6.19 -20.16 -1.99
N ALA A 286 6.03 -20.07 -0.67
CA ALA A 286 7.00 -20.57 0.31
C ALA A 286 7.31 -22.05 0.08
N ALA A 287 6.30 -22.91 -0.09
CA ALA A 287 6.51 -24.33 -0.39
C ALA A 287 7.33 -24.56 -1.67
N ARG A 288 7.09 -23.78 -2.73
CA ARG A 288 7.86 -23.87 -3.99
C ARG A 288 9.29 -23.38 -3.84
N ASP A 289 9.49 -22.25 -3.16
CA ASP A 289 10.82 -21.64 -2.98
C ASP A 289 11.70 -22.52 -2.10
N VAL A 290 11.17 -23.07 -1.00
CA VAL A 290 11.87 -24.03 -0.14
C VAL A 290 12.21 -25.31 -0.91
N THR A 291 11.26 -25.84 -1.69
CA THR A 291 11.51 -27.01 -2.54
C THR A 291 12.67 -26.78 -3.50
N ARG A 292 12.69 -25.61 -4.16
CA ARG A 292 13.75 -25.24 -5.11
C ARG A 292 15.11 -25.21 -4.42
N VAL A 293 15.21 -24.52 -3.29
CA VAL A 293 16.48 -24.34 -2.56
C VAL A 293 17.01 -25.65 -1.97
N LEU A 294 16.13 -26.60 -1.64
CA LEU A 294 16.50 -27.96 -1.27
C LEU A 294 16.97 -28.84 -2.45
N GLY A 295 17.00 -28.32 -3.67
CA GLY A 295 17.43 -29.06 -4.87
C GLY A 295 16.41 -30.07 -5.38
N TYR A 296 15.15 -29.99 -4.93
CA TYR A 296 14.11 -30.93 -5.36
C TYR A 296 13.49 -30.51 -6.71
N PRO A 297 12.99 -31.46 -7.52
CA PRO A 297 12.40 -31.14 -8.82
C PRO A 297 11.19 -30.21 -8.72
N TYR A 298 11.04 -29.29 -9.68
CA TYR A 298 9.91 -28.33 -9.72
C TYR A 298 8.53 -29.01 -9.59
N GLY A 299 8.34 -30.15 -10.28
CA GLY A 299 7.08 -30.90 -10.22
C GLY A 299 6.73 -31.43 -8.83
N PHE A 300 7.74 -31.69 -7.98
CA PHE A 300 7.53 -32.08 -6.59
C PHE A 300 6.96 -30.90 -5.78
N GLY A 301 7.56 -29.71 -5.91
CA GLY A 301 7.10 -28.50 -5.21
C GLY A 301 5.73 -28.04 -5.69
N ASP A 302 5.45 -28.15 -7.00
CA ASP A 302 4.14 -27.80 -7.54
C ASP A 302 3.03 -28.75 -7.07
N LYS A 303 3.33 -30.04 -6.86
CA LYS A 303 2.39 -30.98 -6.24
C LYS A 303 2.02 -30.55 -4.83
N ILE A 304 3.01 -30.23 -3.99
CA ILE A 304 2.78 -29.73 -2.61
C ILE A 304 1.96 -28.44 -2.65
N ALA A 305 2.36 -27.48 -3.49
CA ALA A 305 1.67 -26.21 -3.62
C ALA A 305 0.22 -26.34 -4.13
N LYS A 306 -0.10 -27.34 -4.95
CA LYS A 306 -1.48 -27.61 -5.41
C LYS A 306 -2.37 -28.22 -4.34
N ALA A 307 -1.81 -28.99 -3.42
CA ALA A 307 -2.55 -29.54 -2.29
C ALA A 307 -2.90 -28.48 -1.22
N ILE A 308 -2.25 -27.31 -1.25
CA ILE A 308 -2.58 -26.15 -0.40
C ILE A 308 -3.77 -25.38 -1.02
N PRO A 309 -4.92 -25.28 -0.32
CA PRO A 309 -6.10 -24.56 -0.84
C PRO A 309 -5.87 -23.06 -0.97
N PHE A 310 -6.74 -22.39 -1.73
CA PHE A 310 -6.74 -20.93 -1.78
C PHE A 310 -7.30 -20.33 -0.48
N GLY A 311 -6.74 -19.19 -0.08
CA GLY A 311 -7.29 -18.38 1.00
C GLY A 311 -8.59 -17.68 0.59
N SER A 312 -9.19 -16.99 1.55
CA SER A 312 -10.34 -16.13 1.32
C SER A 312 -9.89 -14.69 1.07
N GLN A 313 -10.76 -13.86 0.51
CA GLN A 313 -10.44 -12.44 0.31
C GLN A 313 -10.11 -11.76 1.65
N GLY A 314 -8.92 -11.17 1.75
CA GLY A 314 -8.41 -10.55 2.99
C GLY A 314 -7.82 -11.52 4.01
N PHE A 315 -7.91 -12.84 3.78
CA PHE A 315 -7.40 -13.87 4.69
C PHE A 315 -6.50 -14.85 3.93
N PRO A 316 -5.18 -14.61 3.89
CA PRO A 316 -4.25 -15.51 3.23
C PRO A 316 -4.31 -16.91 3.87
N MET A 317 -4.20 -17.96 3.05
CA MET A 317 -4.08 -19.32 3.55
C MET A 317 -2.73 -19.49 4.24
N THR A 318 -2.72 -20.12 5.42
CA THR A 318 -1.51 -20.52 6.13
C THR A 318 -1.20 -22.00 5.92
N ILE A 319 0.06 -22.39 6.04
CA ILE A 319 0.47 -23.80 5.94
C ILE A 319 -0.15 -24.62 7.07
N GLU A 320 -0.18 -24.08 8.29
CA GLU A 320 -0.81 -24.71 9.45
C GLU A 320 -2.30 -25.01 9.18
N ASN A 321 -3.05 -24.02 8.67
CA ASN A 321 -4.46 -24.22 8.37
C ASN A 321 -4.67 -25.14 7.17
N ALA A 322 -3.84 -25.03 6.13
CA ALA A 322 -3.88 -25.90 4.96
C ALA A 322 -3.77 -27.38 5.35
N LYS A 323 -2.89 -27.73 6.30
CA LYS A 323 -2.75 -29.10 6.83
C LYS A 323 -4.04 -29.60 7.50
N LYS A 324 -4.83 -28.73 8.14
CA LYS A 324 -6.08 -29.08 8.82
C LYS A 324 -7.24 -29.31 7.86
N ILE A 325 -7.32 -28.52 6.78
CA ILE A 325 -8.46 -28.53 5.84
C ILE A 325 -8.25 -29.43 4.62
N SER A 326 -7.00 -29.68 4.22
CA SER A 326 -6.65 -30.51 3.07
C SER A 326 -6.18 -31.88 3.52
N SER A 327 -7.05 -32.87 3.38
CA SER A 327 -6.71 -34.27 3.69
C SER A 327 -5.54 -34.78 2.81
N GLU A 328 -5.47 -34.34 1.55
CA GLU A 328 -4.36 -34.66 0.65
C GLU A 328 -3.02 -34.13 1.22
N LEU A 329 -2.98 -32.87 1.66
CA LEU A 329 -1.77 -32.27 2.20
C LEU A 329 -1.33 -32.95 3.50
N SER A 330 -2.27 -33.28 4.38
CA SER A 330 -1.98 -34.01 5.63
C SER A 330 -1.37 -35.38 5.34
N VAL A 331 -1.94 -36.14 4.41
CA VAL A 331 -1.41 -37.46 4.02
C VAL A 331 0.00 -37.33 3.43
N LEU A 332 0.23 -36.33 2.57
CA LEU A 332 1.57 -36.10 2.00
C LEU A 332 2.59 -35.73 3.08
N TYR A 333 2.20 -34.91 4.06
CA TYR A 333 3.05 -34.51 5.19
C TYR A 333 3.43 -35.71 6.08
N ASP A 334 2.49 -36.60 6.36
CA ASP A 334 2.73 -37.76 7.25
C ASP A 334 3.48 -38.91 6.54
N SER A 335 3.38 -39.02 5.21
CA SER A 335 3.91 -40.17 4.46
C SER A 335 5.27 -39.94 3.80
N ASP A 336 5.63 -38.69 3.45
CA ASP A 336 6.88 -38.39 2.76
C ASP A 336 7.78 -37.45 3.60
N PRO A 337 8.93 -37.95 4.10
CA PRO A 337 9.87 -37.14 4.88
C PRO A 337 10.38 -35.89 4.15
N LYS A 338 10.45 -35.90 2.81
CA LYS A 338 10.84 -34.73 2.03
C LYS A 338 9.76 -33.66 2.04
N VAL A 339 8.49 -34.08 1.93
CA VAL A 339 7.34 -33.16 2.02
C VAL A 339 7.29 -32.55 3.42
N LYS A 340 7.46 -33.37 4.46
CA LYS A 340 7.53 -32.90 5.84
C LYS A 340 8.60 -31.81 6.01
N LYS A 341 9.83 -32.07 5.56
CA LYS A 341 10.92 -31.09 5.62
C LYS A 341 10.60 -29.79 4.88
N VAL A 342 10.00 -29.88 3.68
CA VAL A 342 9.59 -28.68 2.92
C VAL A 342 8.55 -27.87 3.68
N LEU A 343 7.52 -28.52 4.24
CA LEU A 343 6.43 -27.83 4.92
C LEU A 343 6.86 -27.25 6.27
N ASP A 344 7.70 -27.95 7.04
CA ASP A 344 8.23 -27.46 8.31
C ASP A 344 9.07 -26.18 8.12
N LEU A 345 9.92 -26.15 7.09
CA LEU A 345 10.70 -24.96 6.75
C LEU A 345 9.84 -23.85 6.15
N ALA A 346 8.91 -24.20 5.25
CA ALA A 346 8.03 -23.22 4.63
C ALA A 346 7.09 -22.56 5.64
N GLU A 347 6.65 -23.27 6.69
CA GLU A 347 5.84 -22.74 7.78
C GLU A 347 6.60 -21.69 8.60
N LYS A 348 7.92 -21.85 8.78
CA LYS A 348 8.77 -20.84 9.43
C LYS A 348 9.03 -19.59 8.56
N LEU A 349 8.98 -19.74 7.24
CA LEU A 349 9.23 -18.67 6.27
C LEU A 349 7.96 -17.98 5.77
N GLU A 350 6.80 -18.57 6.03
CA GLU A 350 5.51 -18.00 5.71
C GLU A 350 5.34 -16.64 6.40
N GLY A 351 4.93 -15.63 5.64
CA GLY A 351 4.74 -14.27 6.14
C GLY A 351 6.01 -13.40 6.13
N CYS A 352 7.21 -13.97 5.97
CA CYS A 352 8.42 -13.17 5.79
C CYS A 352 8.31 -12.24 4.58
N ALA A 353 8.85 -11.03 4.71
CA ALA A 353 8.97 -10.09 3.60
C ALA A 353 9.91 -10.65 2.53
N ARG A 354 9.48 -10.62 1.27
CA ARG A 354 10.21 -11.19 0.13
C ARG A 354 10.87 -10.12 -0.72
N HIS A 355 10.15 -9.05 -1.04
CA HIS A 355 10.65 -7.94 -1.84
C HIS A 355 9.80 -6.70 -1.59
N ALA A 356 10.42 -5.53 -1.70
CA ALA A 356 9.72 -4.27 -1.86
C ALA A 356 9.19 -4.15 -3.30
N SER A 357 8.10 -3.43 -3.48
CA SER A 357 7.50 -3.05 -4.75
C SER A 357 6.79 -1.71 -4.58
N VAL A 358 6.21 -1.19 -5.65
CA VAL A 358 5.45 0.07 -5.64
C VAL A 358 3.97 -0.23 -5.46
N HIS A 359 3.31 0.47 -4.54
CA HIS A 359 1.86 0.36 -4.37
C HIS A 359 1.15 0.77 -5.66
N ALA A 360 0.15 -0.02 -6.06
CA ALA A 360 -0.53 0.15 -7.35
C ALA A 360 -1.28 1.48 -7.49
N ALA A 361 -1.69 2.07 -6.36
CA ALA A 361 -2.46 3.32 -6.34
C ALA A 361 -1.84 4.41 -5.46
N GLY A 362 -1.09 4.04 -4.43
CA GLY A 362 -0.86 4.89 -3.27
C GLY A 362 0.19 5.96 -3.54
N VAL A 363 -0.19 7.21 -3.29
CA VAL A 363 0.68 8.38 -3.37
C VAL A 363 0.53 9.15 -2.06
N VAL A 364 1.63 9.69 -1.55
CA VAL A 364 1.63 10.65 -0.45
C VAL A 364 2.11 12.01 -0.95
N ILE A 365 1.54 13.05 -0.36
CA ILE A 365 1.96 14.44 -0.56
C ILE A 365 2.18 15.03 0.84
N SER A 366 3.35 15.57 1.11
CA SER A 366 3.71 16.15 2.41
C SER A 366 3.79 17.68 2.35
N PRO A 367 3.62 18.40 3.48
CA PRO A 367 3.81 19.86 3.52
C PRO A 367 5.29 20.29 3.42
N THR A 368 6.19 19.52 4.03
CA THR A 368 7.65 19.66 4.05
C THR A 368 8.30 18.44 3.36
N PRO A 369 9.62 18.34 3.19
CA PRO A 369 10.25 17.18 2.58
C PRO A 369 9.77 15.86 3.20
N LEU A 370 9.53 14.83 2.38
CA LEU A 370 9.04 13.53 2.85
C LEU A 370 9.96 12.86 3.87
N THR A 371 11.25 13.17 3.82
CA THR A 371 12.27 12.68 4.76
C THR A 371 12.03 13.13 6.20
N ASP A 372 11.21 14.15 6.43
CA ASP A 372 10.79 14.56 7.78
C ASP A 372 9.79 13.56 8.40
N TYR A 373 9.15 12.72 7.56
CA TYR A 373 8.07 11.80 7.96
C TYR A 373 8.39 10.33 7.69
N THR A 374 9.07 10.03 6.58
CA THR A 374 9.35 8.67 6.14
C THR A 374 10.68 8.59 5.40
N PRO A 375 11.48 7.52 5.62
CA PRO A 375 12.63 7.27 4.78
C PRO A 375 12.19 6.93 3.35
N LEU A 376 13.05 7.25 2.40
CA LEU A 376 12.80 7.05 0.98
C LEU A 376 13.76 5.99 0.39
N GLN A 377 13.37 5.39 -0.71
CA GLN A 377 14.20 4.48 -1.49
C GLN A 377 13.87 4.59 -2.98
N TYR A 378 14.76 4.09 -3.83
CA TYR A 378 14.41 3.86 -5.23
C TYR A 378 13.51 2.65 -5.35
N ASP A 379 12.60 2.67 -6.33
CA ASP A 379 11.84 1.48 -6.67
C ASP A 379 12.77 0.35 -7.17
N PRO A 380 12.38 -0.93 -7.04
CA PRO A 380 13.25 -2.04 -7.43
C PRO A 380 13.66 -2.06 -8.92
N LYS A 381 12.92 -1.36 -9.78
CA LYS A 381 13.25 -1.22 -11.22
C LYS A 381 14.16 -0.03 -11.49
N GLY A 382 14.33 0.86 -10.53
CA GLY A 382 15.08 2.10 -10.64
C GLY A 382 14.30 3.23 -11.31
N GLY A 383 14.62 4.47 -10.91
CA GLY A 383 14.16 5.69 -11.57
C GLY A 383 12.98 6.39 -10.90
N LYS A 384 12.24 5.74 -10.01
CA LYS A 384 11.19 6.39 -9.20
C LYS A 384 11.54 6.35 -7.72
N ILE A 385 11.22 7.42 -6.99
CA ILE A 385 11.36 7.49 -5.54
C ILE A 385 10.06 6.97 -4.91
N ILE A 386 10.19 6.06 -3.95
CA ILE A 386 9.09 5.53 -3.15
C ILE A 386 9.39 5.67 -1.66
N THR A 387 8.35 5.62 -0.84
CA THR A 387 8.51 5.52 0.62
C THR A 387 9.13 4.17 1.00
N GLN A 388 9.78 4.08 2.16
CA GLN A 388 10.13 2.79 2.74
C GLN A 388 8.97 2.22 3.57
N TYR A 389 8.15 3.08 4.18
CA TYR A 389 6.92 2.65 4.85
C TYR A 389 5.85 2.25 3.86
N ASP A 390 5.20 1.12 4.12
CA ASP A 390 4.06 0.65 3.33
C ASP A 390 2.78 1.44 3.67
N MET A 391 1.67 1.04 3.07
CA MET A 391 0.39 1.72 3.28
C MET A 391 -0.10 1.70 4.74
N TYR A 392 0.35 0.76 5.57
CA TYR A 392 -0.05 0.68 6.96
C TYR A 392 0.87 1.49 7.87
N SER A 393 2.17 1.50 7.58
CA SER A 393 3.16 2.25 8.36
C SER A 393 3.21 3.73 8.01
N ILE A 394 2.76 4.12 6.80
CA ILE A 394 2.78 5.53 6.39
C ILE A 394 1.65 6.36 7.02
N GLU A 395 0.45 5.80 7.22
CA GLU A 395 -0.70 6.53 7.76
C GLU A 395 -0.44 7.06 9.20
N PRO A 396 0.14 6.28 10.14
CA PRO A 396 0.48 6.78 11.47
C PRO A 396 1.51 7.91 11.48
N THR A 397 2.29 8.11 10.40
CA THR A 397 3.21 9.27 10.30
C THR A 397 2.47 10.60 10.13
N GLY A 398 1.15 10.56 9.94
CA GLY A 398 0.31 11.73 9.72
C GLY A 398 0.12 12.10 8.25
N LEU A 399 0.87 11.46 7.33
CA LEU A 399 0.73 11.70 5.91
C LEU A 399 -0.58 11.11 5.38
N LEU A 400 -1.35 11.93 4.68
CA LEU A 400 -2.58 11.49 4.05
C LEU A 400 -2.29 10.75 2.74
N LYS A 401 -2.70 9.49 2.69
CA LYS A 401 -2.69 8.68 1.47
C LYS A 401 -3.71 9.23 0.47
N MET A 402 -3.30 9.34 -0.79
CA MET A 402 -4.17 9.54 -1.93
C MET A 402 -4.03 8.35 -2.89
N ASP A 403 -5.14 7.70 -3.21
CA ASP A 403 -5.14 6.58 -4.16
C ASP A 403 -5.36 7.10 -5.58
N PHE A 404 -4.30 7.04 -6.39
CA PHE A 404 -4.30 7.31 -7.82
C PHE A 404 -4.36 5.96 -8.52
N LEU A 405 -5.55 5.42 -8.79
CA LEU A 405 -5.68 4.09 -9.41
C LEU A 405 -5.74 4.18 -10.94
N GLY A 406 -4.96 3.35 -11.62
CA GLY A 406 -5.08 3.15 -13.07
C GLY A 406 -6.19 2.15 -13.39
N ILE A 407 -7.25 2.57 -14.08
CA ILE A 407 -8.34 1.69 -14.50
C ILE A 407 -8.36 1.54 -16.03
N ARG A 408 -8.18 0.30 -16.49
CA ARG A 408 -8.20 -0.06 -17.91
C ARG A 408 -9.47 0.35 -18.65
N ASN A 409 -10.63 0.31 -18.00
CA ASN A 409 -11.89 0.71 -18.63
C ASN A 409 -11.94 2.20 -18.96
N LEU A 410 -11.31 3.05 -18.15
CA LEU A 410 -11.21 4.48 -18.45
C LEU A 410 -10.33 4.72 -19.68
N SER A 411 -9.27 3.92 -19.85
CA SER A 411 -8.42 3.94 -21.04
C SER A 411 -9.17 3.50 -22.29
N ILE A 412 -9.97 2.42 -22.18
CA ILE A 412 -10.85 1.96 -23.27
C ILE A 412 -11.83 3.08 -23.67
N LEU A 413 -12.45 3.75 -22.70
CA LEU A 413 -13.36 4.87 -22.96
C LEU A 413 -12.63 6.05 -23.61
N GLY A 414 -11.46 6.43 -23.11
CA GLY A 414 -10.65 7.51 -23.67
C GLY A 414 -10.27 7.25 -25.13
N ILE A 415 -9.78 6.04 -25.43
CA ILE A 415 -9.44 5.60 -26.78
C ILE A 415 -10.70 5.58 -27.67
N ALA A 416 -11.84 5.13 -27.16
CA ALA A 416 -13.09 5.12 -27.93
C ALA A 416 -13.52 6.54 -28.34
N VAL A 417 -13.46 7.51 -27.42
CA VAL A 417 -13.77 8.92 -27.71
C VAL A 417 -12.79 9.50 -28.72
N GLU A 418 -11.49 9.23 -28.57
CA GLU A 418 -10.48 9.69 -29.51
C GLU A 418 -10.72 9.15 -30.93
N LEU A 419 -10.99 7.84 -31.06
CA LEU A 419 -11.27 7.21 -32.34
C LEU A 419 -12.56 7.73 -32.99
N ILE A 420 -13.60 8.02 -32.20
CA ILE A 420 -14.84 8.61 -32.70
C ILE A 420 -14.57 10.01 -33.25
N LYS A 421 -13.80 10.82 -32.53
CA LYS A 421 -13.38 12.16 -33.00
C LYS A 421 -12.58 12.05 -34.30
N GLN A 422 -11.57 11.18 -34.37
CA GLN A 422 -10.72 11.01 -35.55
C GLN A 422 -11.50 10.51 -36.78
N ARG A 423 -12.42 9.56 -36.61
CA ARG A 423 -13.09 8.87 -37.72
C ARG A 423 -14.42 9.50 -38.14
N ARG A 424 -15.11 10.16 -37.21
CA ARG A 424 -16.45 10.71 -37.43
C ARG A 424 -16.54 12.22 -37.22
N ASN A 425 -15.46 12.86 -36.74
CA ASN A 425 -15.44 14.26 -36.33
C ASN A 425 -16.55 14.60 -35.31
N ILE A 426 -16.90 13.65 -34.45
CA ILE A 426 -17.86 13.83 -33.36
C ILE A 426 -17.07 13.98 -32.05
N VAL A 427 -17.31 15.08 -31.34
CA VAL A 427 -16.74 15.32 -30.01
C VAL A 427 -17.74 14.79 -28.98
N ILE A 428 -17.30 13.84 -28.15
CA ILE A 428 -18.09 13.28 -27.05
C ILE A 428 -17.57 13.86 -25.75
N ASP A 429 -18.46 14.45 -24.97
CA ASP A 429 -18.21 14.79 -23.58
C ASP A 429 -18.73 13.65 -22.68
N ILE A 430 -17.82 12.85 -22.13
CA ILE A 430 -18.16 11.73 -21.25
C ILE A 430 -18.81 12.22 -19.94
N ASN A 431 -18.46 13.41 -19.47
CA ASN A 431 -18.95 13.94 -18.21
C ASN A 431 -20.39 14.47 -18.30
N ASN A 432 -20.94 14.58 -19.52
CA ASN A 432 -22.25 15.15 -19.78
C ASN A 432 -23.07 14.29 -20.77
N LEU A 433 -23.13 12.98 -20.51
CA LEU A 433 -23.95 12.05 -21.28
C LEU A 433 -25.39 11.97 -20.73
N PRO A 434 -26.41 11.83 -21.60
CA PRO A 434 -27.79 11.63 -21.15
C PRO A 434 -27.95 10.27 -20.46
N LEU A 435 -28.61 10.25 -19.29
CA LEU A 435 -28.83 9.05 -18.49
C LEU A 435 -30.11 8.28 -18.85
N ASP A 436 -30.88 8.76 -19.82
CA ASP A 436 -32.17 8.24 -20.26
C ASP A 436 -32.15 7.67 -21.70
N ASP A 437 -30.96 7.40 -22.26
CA ASP A 437 -30.85 6.89 -23.64
C ASP A 437 -31.47 5.50 -23.81
N LYS A 438 -32.63 5.47 -24.49
CA LYS A 438 -33.40 4.25 -24.73
C LYS A 438 -32.63 3.19 -25.51
N LYS A 439 -31.66 3.56 -26.36
CA LYS A 439 -30.89 2.58 -27.14
C LYS A 439 -29.93 1.81 -26.23
N THR A 440 -29.27 2.50 -25.31
CA THR A 440 -28.39 1.92 -24.29
C THR A 440 -29.15 0.90 -23.43
N PHE A 441 -30.31 1.28 -22.90
CA PHE A 441 -31.13 0.37 -22.08
C PHE A 441 -31.66 -0.84 -22.86
N ARG A 442 -32.02 -0.69 -24.13
CA ARG A 442 -32.44 -1.82 -24.99
C ARG A 442 -31.31 -2.82 -25.21
N LEU A 443 -30.07 -2.35 -25.36
CA LEU A 443 -28.89 -3.20 -25.52
C LEU A 443 -28.68 -4.06 -24.26
N LEU A 444 -28.78 -3.44 -23.07
CA LEU A 444 -28.72 -4.15 -21.79
C LEU A 444 -29.85 -5.17 -21.62
N ALA A 445 -31.08 -4.79 -21.96
CA ALA A 445 -32.24 -5.67 -21.87
C ALA A 445 -32.17 -6.90 -22.81
N LYS A 446 -31.39 -6.82 -23.90
CA LYS A 446 -31.12 -7.96 -24.78
C LYS A 446 -30.01 -8.88 -24.24
N GLY A 447 -29.25 -8.44 -23.25
CA GLY A 447 -28.07 -9.15 -22.74
C GLY A 447 -26.83 -8.99 -23.61
N GLU A 448 -26.75 -7.92 -24.40
CA GLU A 448 -25.57 -7.59 -25.22
C GLU A 448 -24.47 -6.93 -24.35
N THR A 449 -24.08 -7.56 -23.24
CA THR A 449 -23.25 -6.98 -22.17
C THR A 449 -21.75 -7.25 -22.29
N MET A 450 -21.32 -7.96 -23.35
CA MET A 450 -19.92 -8.27 -23.58
C MET A 450 -19.09 -6.98 -23.65
N GLY A 451 -18.07 -6.87 -22.79
CA GLY A 451 -17.20 -5.70 -22.71
C GLY A 451 -17.76 -4.52 -21.91
N LEU A 452 -18.94 -4.64 -21.28
CA LEU A 452 -19.48 -3.62 -20.39
C LEU A 452 -18.91 -3.77 -18.97
N PHE A 453 -18.37 -2.68 -18.44
CA PHE A 453 -17.83 -2.63 -17.08
C PHE A 453 -18.87 -3.06 -16.05
N GLN A 454 -18.49 -3.92 -15.11
CA GLN A 454 -19.33 -4.54 -14.06
C GLN A 454 -20.49 -5.42 -14.54
N LEU A 455 -20.90 -5.32 -15.80
CA LEU A 455 -22.13 -5.95 -16.32
C LEU A 455 -21.89 -7.18 -17.20
N GLY A 456 -20.64 -7.45 -17.62
CA GLY A 456 -20.32 -8.48 -18.61
C GLY A 456 -20.27 -9.94 -18.14
N GLY A 457 -20.54 -10.23 -16.85
CA GLY A 457 -20.57 -11.61 -16.34
C GLY A 457 -21.83 -12.38 -16.73
N GLU A 458 -21.76 -13.71 -16.88
CA GLU A 458 -22.90 -14.54 -17.33
C GLU A 458 -24.14 -14.37 -16.45
N GLY A 459 -23.99 -14.47 -15.12
CA GLY A 459 -25.11 -14.31 -14.18
C GLY A 459 -25.70 -12.89 -14.19
N MET A 460 -24.87 -11.87 -14.26
CA MET A 460 -25.32 -10.47 -14.34
C MET A 460 -26.09 -10.22 -15.65
N THR A 461 -25.58 -10.77 -16.76
CA THR A 461 -26.22 -10.70 -18.08
C THR A 461 -27.60 -11.35 -18.08
N HIS A 462 -27.72 -12.51 -17.43
CA HIS A 462 -29.00 -13.20 -17.27
C HIS A 462 -30.02 -12.31 -16.53
N TYR A 463 -29.65 -11.76 -15.37
CA TYR A 463 -30.58 -10.91 -14.61
C TYR A 463 -30.92 -9.59 -15.31
N LEU A 464 -30.02 -9.00 -16.09
CA LEU A 464 -30.33 -7.81 -16.88
C LEU A 464 -31.39 -8.07 -17.95
N LYS A 465 -31.40 -9.27 -18.56
CA LYS A 465 -32.44 -9.69 -19.53
C LYS A 465 -33.81 -9.86 -18.87
N GLU A 466 -33.83 -10.32 -17.62
CA GLU A 466 -35.06 -10.45 -16.83
C GLU A 466 -35.56 -9.10 -16.32
N LEU A 467 -34.65 -8.28 -15.77
CA LEU A 467 -34.95 -6.96 -15.22
C LEU A 467 -35.43 -5.97 -16.29
N LYS A 468 -34.90 -6.07 -17.52
CA LYS A 468 -35.12 -5.13 -18.62
C LYS A 468 -34.96 -3.68 -18.15
N PRO A 469 -33.72 -3.25 -17.81
CA PRO A 469 -33.51 -1.91 -17.26
C PRO A 469 -34.03 -0.83 -18.21
N THR A 470 -34.69 0.19 -17.68
CA THR A 470 -35.26 1.33 -18.41
C THR A 470 -34.77 2.68 -17.89
N VAL A 471 -34.14 2.70 -16.71
CA VAL A 471 -33.56 3.88 -16.06
C VAL A 471 -32.22 3.52 -15.40
N ILE A 472 -31.37 4.51 -15.14
CA ILE A 472 -30.04 4.28 -14.56
C ILE A 472 -30.10 3.62 -13.17
N THR A 473 -31.14 3.91 -12.39
CA THR A 473 -31.34 3.35 -11.04
C THR A 473 -31.58 1.84 -11.04
N ASP A 474 -32.06 1.27 -12.16
CA ASP A 474 -32.16 -0.19 -12.33
C ASP A 474 -30.76 -0.84 -12.34
N ILE A 475 -29.80 -0.21 -13.01
CA ILE A 475 -28.42 -0.68 -13.10
C ILE A 475 -27.76 -0.58 -11.71
N MET A 476 -27.97 0.54 -11.02
CA MET A 476 -27.47 0.74 -9.65
C MET A 476 -28.00 -0.36 -8.71
N ALA A 477 -29.30 -0.64 -8.74
CA ALA A 477 -29.93 -1.68 -7.92
C ALA A 477 -29.38 -3.07 -8.26
N MET A 478 -29.23 -3.40 -9.54
CA MET A 478 -28.71 -4.71 -9.94
C MET A 478 -27.26 -4.92 -9.49
N ILE A 479 -26.39 -3.91 -9.61
CA ILE A 479 -25.01 -3.99 -9.11
C ILE A 479 -24.98 -4.16 -7.58
N ALA A 480 -25.91 -3.54 -6.86
CA ALA A 480 -26.02 -3.69 -5.41
C ALA A 480 -26.51 -5.09 -5.00
N LEU A 481 -27.49 -5.64 -5.72
CA LEU A 481 -28.11 -6.93 -5.41
C LEU A 481 -27.29 -8.13 -5.88
N PHE A 482 -26.48 -8.00 -6.94
CA PHE A 482 -25.67 -9.08 -7.51
C PHE A 482 -24.40 -9.35 -6.68
N ARG A 483 -24.60 -9.70 -5.40
CA ARG A 483 -23.58 -10.08 -4.42
C ARG A 483 -24.04 -11.30 -3.62
N PRO A 484 -23.12 -12.14 -3.10
CA PRO A 484 -23.48 -13.22 -2.19
C PRO A 484 -24.34 -12.70 -1.02
N GLY A 485 -25.50 -13.32 -0.78
CA GLY A 485 -26.50 -12.87 0.18
C GLY A 485 -27.69 -12.17 -0.51
N PRO A 486 -27.57 -10.90 -0.94
CA PRO A 486 -28.64 -10.15 -1.60
C PRO A 486 -29.16 -10.76 -2.91
N MET A 487 -28.38 -11.61 -3.59
CA MET A 487 -28.80 -12.26 -4.83
C MET A 487 -30.13 -13.01 -4.73
N ALA A 488 -30.46 -13.56 -3.55
CA ALA A 488 -31.73 -14.25 -3.32
C ALA A 488 -32.96 -13.34 -3.48
N VAL A 489 -32.78 -12.02 -3.36
CA VAL A 489 -33.85 -11.00 -3.44
C VAL A 489 -34.07 -10.51 -4.88
N ILE A 490 -33.15 -10.79 -5.81
CA ILE A 490 -33.25 -10.31 -7.19
C ILE A 490 -34.58 -10.71 -7.86
N PRO A 491 -35.06 -11.97 -7.77
CA PRO A 491 -36.33 -12.35 -8.40
C PRO A 491 -37.52 -11.54 -7.88
N GLU A 492 -37.56 -11.26 -6.57
CA GLU A 492 -38.62 -10.47 -5.95
C GLU A 492 -38.55 -9.00 -6.40
N TYR A 493 -37.35 -8.42 -6.46
CA TYR A 493 -37.14 -7.06 -6.98
C TYR A 493 -37.66 -6.92 -8.42
N ILE A 494 -37.32 -7.87 -9.30
CA ILE A 494 -37.78 -7.90 -10.69
C ILE A 494 -39.31 -8.04 -10.76
N ALA A 495 -39.90 -8.90 -9.94
CA ALA A 495 -41.36 -9.11 -9.91
C ALA A 495 -42.12 -7.83 -9.51
N ARG A 496 -41.63 -7.11 -8.49
CA ARG A 496 -42.20 -5.83 -8.04
C ARG A 496 -42.03 -4.73 -9.08
N LYS A 497 -40.87 -4.65 -9.74
CA LYS A 497 -40.64 -3.67 -10.81
C LYS A 497 -41.62 -3.88 -11.99
N ASN A 498 -41.84 -5.13 -12.39
CA ASN A 498 -42.72 -5.45 -13.50
C ASN A 498 -44.21 -5.32 -13.13
N ASN A 499 -44.54 -5.32 -11.83
CA ASN A 499 -45.89 -5.17 -11.29
C ASN A 499 -45.90 -4.16 -10.12
N PRO A 500 -45.69 -2.86 -10.40
CA PRO A 500 -45.44 -1.83 -9.40
C PRO A 500 -46.65 -1.48 -8.53
#